data_AF-A0A535N802-F1
#
_entry.id   AF-A0A535N802-F1
#
_cell.length_a   1.000
_cell.length_b   1.000
_cell.length_c   1.000
_cell.angle_alpha   90.00
_cell.angle_beta   90.00
_cell.angle_gamma   90.00
#
_symmetry.space_group_name_H-M   'P 1'
#
loop_
_entity.id
_entity.type
_entity.pdbx_description
1 polymer ?
#
loop_
_entity_poly.entity_id
_entity_poly.type
_entity_poly.pdbx_seq_one_letter_code
_entity_poly.pdbx_strand_id
1 'polypeptide(L)'
;MLNFEIVTPPAFLASVPVKHPTDVQATYALTNWAGWAATGNIGNYFLAEGYWNEVSVGSSCAGSDELTWAGLGGLASSVLAQDGTAMNVPGLAQHQAWSEVLPDQGNVVAINIYGAAGYGFVAMTEHFSGYYEFYVYSYANGTSSVTYTYTSHYTGDSADFVIERGSHNGGLVPLSNFFYLNYKDAWVNGTSSGHGVGNYQNQNINMFSSDYSHLLANTGSLSNNTTFTVSYNNCQ
;
A
#
# COMPACT_ATOMS: atom_id res chain seq x y z
N MET A 1 9.66 11.71 -54.26
CA MET A 1 9.76 10.74 -53.16
C MET A 1 10.47 11.45 -52.02
N LEU A 2 9.77 11.71 -50.92
CA LEU A 2 10.37 12.32 -49.72
C LEU A 2 11.04 11.22 -48.91
N ASN A 3 12.37 11.28 -48.80
CA ASN A 3 13.12 10.42 -47.89
C ASN A 3 12.89 10.91 -46.46
N PHE A 4 12.22 10.10 -45.64
CA PHE A 4 12.21 10.29 -44.19
C PHE A 4 13.47 9.63 -43.62
N GLU A 5 14.43 10.45 -43.18
CA GLU A 5 15.48 9.98 -42.27
C GLU A 5 14.84 9.77 -40.90
N ILE A 6 14.85 8.52 -40.42
CA ILE A 6 14.55 8.20 -39.03
C ILE A 6 15.72 8.74 -38.21
N VAL A 7 15.51 9.86 -37.52
CA VAL A 7 16.43 10.34 -36.51
C VAL A 7 16.36 9.36 -35.34
N THR A 8 17.40 8.53 -35.17
CA THR A 8 17.56 7.74 -33.95
C THR A 8 17.74 8.70 -32.78
N PRO A 9 16.87 8.64 -31.74
CA PRO A 9 17.01 9.52 -30.59
C PRO A 9 18.37 9.29 -29.91
N PRO A 10 18.98 10.32 -29.31
CA PRO A 10 20.26 10.16 -28.63
C PRO A 10 20.08 9.21 -27.43
N ALA A 11 21.11 8.41 -27.16
CA ALA A 11 21.14 7.52 -26.01
C ALA A 11 21.22 8.32 -24.69
N PHE A 12 20.08 8.81 -24.22
CA PHE A 12 19.89 9.21 -22.83
C PHE A 12 19.14 8.11 -22.08
N LEU A 13 19.59 6.86 -22.20
CA LEU A 13 19.43 5.91 -21.11
C LEU A 13 20.55 6.20 -20.11
N ALA A 14 20.48 7.36 -19.45
CA ALA A 14 21.04 7.42 -18.12
C ALA A 14 20.13 6.49 -17.30
N SER A 15 20.60 5.27 -17.02
CA SER A 15 20.13 4.55 -15.86
C SER A 15 20.36 5.50 -14.70
N VAL A 16 19.33 6.22 -14.28
CA VAL A 16 19.37 6.87 -12.97
C VAL A 16 19.55 5.70 -12.03
N PRO A 17 20.69 5.58 -11.32
CA PRO A 17 20.78 4.59 -10.28
C PRO A 17 19.60 4.93 -9.37
N VAL A 18 18.65 4.00 -9.22
CA VAL A 18 17.67 4.11 -8.15
C VAL A 18 18.53 4.16 -6.90
N LYS A 19 18.71 5.37 -6.37
CA LYS A 19 19.37 5.54 -5.09
C LYS A 19 18.36 4.96 -4.13
N HIS A 20 18.50 3.66 -3.84
CA HIS A 20 17.80 3.04 -2.75
C HIS A 20 17.99 3.97 -1.55
N PRO A 21 16.90 4.47 -0.94
CA PRO A 21 16.98 5.21 0.31
C PRO A 21 17.88 4.41 1.25
N THR A 22 18.70 5.09 2.05
CA THR A 22 19.54 4.41 3.03
C THR A 22 18.66 3.51 3.90
N ASP A 23 18.95 2.20 3.91
CA ASP A 23 18.23 1.22 4.72
C ASP A 23 18.14 1.73 6.16
N VAL A 24 16.92 2.00 6.61
CA VAL A 24 16.66 2.33 8.01
C VAL A 24 16.48 1.01 8.75
N GLN A 25 17.05 0.89 9.95
CA GLN A 25 16.68 -0.22 10.82
C GLN A 25 15.18 -0.12 11.11
N ALA A 26 14.43 -1.12 10.66
CA ALA A 26 13.01 -1.20 10.96
C ALA A 26 12.77 -1.41 12.44
N THR A 27 11.76 -0.73 12.97
CA THR A 27 11.29 -0.96 14.34
C THR A 27 10.45 -2.23 14.41
N TYR A 28 9.84 -2.66 13.29
CA TYR A 28 9.10 -3.92 13.16
C TYR A 28 9.54 -4.74 11.95
N ALA A 29 9.61 -6.07 12.16
CA ALA A 29 9.77 -7.05 11.11
C ALA A 29 8.50 -7.90 11.03
N LEU A 30 7.77 -7.79 9.93
CA LEU A 30 6.57 -8.60 9.67
C LEU A 30 6.79 -9.47 8.44
N THR A 31 5.99 -10.51 8.30
CA THR A 31 6.14 -11.46 7.20
C THR A 31 5.30 -11.11 5.99
N ASN A 32 4.32 -10.20 6.09
CA ASN A 32 3.42 -9.85 4.99
C ASN A 32 3.36 -8.35 4.69
N TRP A 33 3.76 -7.46 5.60
CA TRP A 33 3.65 -6.00 5.43
C TRP A 33 5.01 -5.31 5.39
N ALA A 34 5.11 -4.26 4.57
CA ALA A 34 6.12 -3.21 4.65
C ALA A 34 5.46 -1.84 4.55
N GLY A 35 5.86 -0.90 5.41
CA GLY A 35 5.31 0.45 5.40
C GLY A 35 5.42 1.14 6.75
N TRP A 36 4.49 2.05 7.03
CA TRP A 36 4.41 2.77 8.30
C TRP A 36 3.06 2.54 8.98
N ALA A 37 3.09 2.51 10.31
CA ALA A 37 1.90 2.44 11.14
C ALA A 37 1.96 3.53 12.22
N ALA A 38 0.88 4.29 12.39
CA ALA A 38 0.63 5.00 13.64
C ALA A 38 0.04 4.01 14.64
N THR A 39 0.58 3.97 15.86
CA THR A 39 0.20 2.99 16.89
C THR A 39 -0.11 3.66 18.21
N GLY A 40 -1.13 3.20 18.91
CA GLY A 40 -1.59 3.84 20.14
C GLY A 40 -2.65 3.03 20.87
N ASN A 41 -3.42 3.70 21.72
CA ASN A 41 -4.48 3.05 22.47
C ASN A 41 -5.69 2.76 21.56
N ILE A 42 -6.46 1.74 21.93
CA ILE A 42 -7.75 1.40 21.31
C ILE A 42 -8.64 2.66 21.22
N GLY A 43 -9.24 2.86 20.05
CA GLY A 43 -10.17 3.94 19.74
C GLY A 43 -9.50 5.26 19.36
N ASN A 44 -8.18 5.33 19.27
CA ASN A 44 -7.47 6.55 18.91
C ASN A 44 -7.50 6.86 17.42
N TYR A 45 -7.64 5.86 16.55
CA TYR A 45 -7.50 6.02 15.09
C TYR A 45 -8.80 5.69 14.36
N PHE A 46 -9.33 6.68 13.64
CA PHE A 46 -10.59 6.58 12.91
C PHE A 46 -10.49 6.94 11.44
N LEU A 47 -9.34 7.42 10.95
CA LEU A 47 -9.09 7.69 9.54
C LEU A 47 -7.64 7.35 9.18
N ALA A 48 -7.47 6.65 8.06
CA ALA A 48 -6.21 6.49 7.35
C ALA A 48 -6.42 6.86 5.89
N GLU A 49 -5.69 7.84 5.37
CA GLU A 49 -5.69 8.21 3.95
C GLU A 49 -4.27 8.12 3.40
N GLY A 50 -4.14 7.59 2.18
CA GLY A 50 -2.86 7.48 1.49
C GLY A 50 -2.96 7.86 0.02
N TYR A 51 -1.85 8.41 -0.51
CA TYR A 51 -1.66 8.63 -1.94
C TYR A 51 -0.48 7.83 -2.45
N TRP A 52 -0.61 7.25 -3.63
CA TRP A 52 0.52 6.72 -4.38
C TRP A 52 0.29 6.80 -5.88
N ASN A 53 1.36 6.56 -6.64
CA ASN A 53 1.24 6.19 -8.04
C ASN A 53 1.41 4.67 -8.14
N GLU A 54 0.54 4.02 -8.90
CA GLU A 54 0.62 2.58 -9.15
C GLU A 54 2.00 2.17 -9.64
N VAL A 55 2.51 1.06 -9.07
CA VAL A 55 3.83 0.52 -9.38
C VAL A 55 3.85 -0.17 -10.74
N SER A 56 5.05 -0.39 -11.26
CA SER A 56 5.26 -1.30 -12.40
C SER A 56 5.67 -2.68 -11.88
N VAL A 57 5.33 -3.72 -12.62
CA VAL A 57 5.68 -5.11 -12.26
C VAL A 57 6.91 -5.56 -13.02
N GLY A 58 7.97 -5.88 -12.29
CA GLY A 58 9.16 -6.54 -12.82
C GLY A 58 8.99 -8.05 -12.89
N SER A 59 10.05 -8.73 -13.36
CA SER A 59 10.13 -10.19 -13.24
C SER A 59 10.02 -10.61 -11.77
N SER A 60 9.07 -11.50 -11.50
CA SER A 60 8.65 -11.91 -10.14
C SER A 60 8.58 -13.43 -10.02
N CYS A 61 8.51 -13.92 -8.79
CA CYS A 61 8.22 -15.32 -8.50
C CYS A 61 6.83 -15.70 -9.07
N ALA A 62 6.65 -16.97 -9.43
CA ALA A 62 5.35 -17.43 -9.91
C ALA A 62 4.28 -17.36 -8.81
N GLY A 63 3.09 -16.84 -9.16
CA GLY A 63 1.99 -16.69 -8.22
C GLY A 63 2.18 -15.57 -7.19
N SER A 64 3.09 -14.63 -7.46
CA SER A 64 3.28 -13.47 -6.60
C SER A 64 2.15 -12.46 -6.71
N ASP A 65 1.89 -11.70 -5.65
CA ASP A 65 0.97 -10.57 -5.65
C ASP A 65 1.59 -9.34 -4.98
N GLU A 66 0.92 -8.21 -5.15
CA GLU A 66 1.22 -6.98 -4.42
C GLU A 66 -0.09 -6.23 -4.20
N LEU A 67 -0.25 -5.72 -2.98
CA LEU A 67 -1.37 -4.88 -2.59
C LEU A 67 -0.81 -3.63 -1.91
N THR A 68 -1.22 -2.45 -2.37
CA THR A 68 -0.90 -1.18 -1.71
C THR A 68 -2.19 -0.61 -1.12
N TRP A 69 -2.17 -0.22 0.15
CA TRP A 69 -3.38 0.20 0.83
C TRP A 69 -3.14 1.19 1.99
N ALA A 70 -4.23 1.83 2.42
CA ALA A 70 -4.35 2.58 3.67
C ALA A 70 -5.44 1.91 4.52
N GLY A 71 -5.26 1.83 5.84
CA GLY A 71 -6.17 1.06 6.68
C GLY A 71 -6.12 1.37 8.17
N LEU A 72 -7.03 0.75 8.91
CA LEU A 72 -7.20 0.87 10.35
C LEU A 72 -7.14 -0.52 11.00
N GLY A 73 -6.24 -0.69 11.99
CA GLY A 73 -6.10 -1.91 12.77
C GLY A 73 -5.15 -2.96 12.17
N GLY A 74 -5.34 -4.22 12.53
CA GLY A 74 -4.55 -5.35 12.00
C GLY A 74 -3.16 -5.55 12.60
N LEU A 75 -2.52 -4.50 13.15
CA LEU A 75 -1.16 -4.63 13.69
C LEU A 75 -1.10 -5.34 15.05
N ALA A 76 -2.02 -5.02 15.97
CA ALA A 76 -2.08 -5.61 17.32
C ALA A 76 -3.32 -6.49 17.55
N SER A 77 -4.20 -6.59 16.55
CA SER A 77 -5.43 -7.39 16.59
C SER A 77 -5.74 -8.00 15.22
N SER A 78 -6.71 -8.92 15.15
CA SER A 78 -7.19 -9.46 13.88
C SER A 78 -8.34 -8.64 13.26
N VAL A 79 -8.63 -7.46 13.79
CA VAL A 79 -9.63 -6.54 13.25
C VAL A 79 -8.90 -5.54 12.37
N LEU A 80 -9.24 -5.54 11.09
CA LEU A 80 -8.58 -4.73 10.07
C LEU A 80 -9.63 -4.22 9.09
N ALA A 81 -9.59 -2.95 8.75
CA ALA A 81 -10.29 -2.40 7.61
C ALA A 81 -9.29 -1.68 6.72
N GLN A 82 -9.39 -1.88 5.41
CA GLN A 82 -8.41 -1.37 4.47
C GLN A 82 -9.01 -1.18 3.08
N ASP A 83 -8.50 -0.20 2.35
CA ASP A 83 -8.76 0.00 0.93
C ASP A 83 -7.49 0.42 0.19
N GLY A 84 -7.48 0.10 -1.10
CA GLY A 84 -6.31 0.33 -1.92
C GLY A 84 -6.42 -0.29 -3.29
N THR A 85 -5.28 -0.62 -3.87
CA THR A 85 -5.16 -1.23 -5.19
C THR A 85 -4.31 -2.48 -5.10
N ALA A 86 -4.42 -3.35 -6.10
CA ALA A 86 -3.66 -4.57 -6.12
C ALA A 86 -3.35 -5.03 -7.54
N MET A 87 -2.35 -5.90 -7.63
CA MET A 87 -1.90 -6.53 -8.87
C MET A 87 -1.56 -7.99 -8.61
N ASN A 88 -1.84 -8.82 -9.63
CA ASN A 88 -1.72 -10.28 -9.57
C ASN A 88 -2.53 -10.97 -8.45
N VAL A 89 -3.53 -10.28 -7.87
CA VAL A 89 -4.43 -10.87 -6.88
C VAL A 89 -5.60 -11.58 -7.58
N PRO A 90 -5.85 -12.88 -7.29
CA PRO A 90 -7.01 -13.59 -7.82
C PRO A 90 -8.33 -12.87 -7.51
N GLY A 91 -9.17 -12.69 -8.53
CA GLY A 91 -10.46 -12.00 -8.40
C GLY A 91 -10.40 -10.49 -8.62
N LEU A 92 -9.21 -9.91 -8.75
CA LEU A 92 -9.01 -8.50 -9.12
C LEU A 92 -8.35 -8.40 -10.50
N ALA A 93 -8.72 -7.37 -11.26
CA ALA A 93 -7.95 -6.93 -12.41
C ALA A 93 -6.66 -6.24 -11.95
N GLN A 94 -5.68 -6.11 -12.86
CA GLN A 94 -4.42 -5.43 -12.56
C GLN A 94 -4.67 -3.96 -12.20
N HIS A 95 -4.09 -3.51 -11.09
CA HIS A 95 -4.27 -2.16 -10.53
C HIS A 95 -5.74 -1.82 -10.24
N GLN A 96 -6.54 -2.83 -9.90
CA GLN A 96 -7.93 -2.60 -9.53
C GLN A 96 -8.03 -2.21 -8.06
N ALA A 97 -8.90 -1.25 -7.78
CA ALA A 97 -9.22 -0.87 -6.42
C ALA A 97 -10.03 -1.96 -5.70
N TRP A 98 -9.85 -2.04 -4.39
CA TRP A 98 -10.54 -3.00 -3.53
C TRP A 98 -10.70 -2.46 -2.11
N SER A 99 -11.58 -3.09 -1.34
CA SER A 99 -11.72 -2.87 0.11
C SER A 99 -11.84 -4.20 0.85
N GLU A 100 -11.47 -4.22 2.12
CA GLU A 100 -11.65 -5.39 3.00
C GLU A 100 -11.95 -4.97 4.45
N VAL A 101 -12.80 -5.74 5.13
CA VAL A 101 -13.03 -5.67 6.58
C VAL A 101 -12.89 -7.06 7.18
N LEU A 102 -11.84 -7.31 7.96
CA LEU A 102 -11.65 -8.52 8.74
C LEU A 102 -12.21 -8.35 10.16
N PRO A 103 -12.85 -9.40 10.72
CA PRO A 103 -13.04 -10.74 10.17
C PRO A 103 -14.33 -10.92 9.33
N ASP A 104 -15.09 -9.86 9.06
CA ASP A 104 -16.41 -9.95 8.43
C ASP A 104 -16.37 -10.42 6.98
N GLN A 105 -15.29 -10.12 6.28
CA GLN A 105 -15.04 -10.49 4.91
C GLN A 105 -13.90 -11.52 4.87
N GLY A 106 -14.08 -12.56 4.07
CA GLY A 106 -13.06 -13.61 3.91
C GLY A 106 -12.12 -13.39 2.73
N ASN A 107 -12.39 -12.37 1.91
CA ASN A 107 -11.59 -11.98 0.75
C ASN A 107 -11.83 -10.48 0.47
N VAL A 108 -10.90 -9.87 -0.26
CA VAL A 108 -11.03 -8.52 -0.82
C VAL A 108 -12.28 -8.37 -1.68
N VAL A 109 -12.92 -7.20 -1.60
CA VAL A 109 -14.10 -6.82 -2.39
C VAL A 109 -13.67 -5.87 -3.50
N ALA A 110 -13.87 -6.27 -4.75
CA ALA A 110 -13.52 -5.47 -5.91
C ALA A 110 -14.35 -4.17 -6.02
N ILE A 111 -13.67 -3.05 -6.25
CA ILE A 111 -14.27 -1.75 -6.54
C ILE A 111 -14.10 -1.48 -8.04
N ASN A 112 -15.10 -0.87 -8.68
CA ASN A 112 -15.08 -0.56 -10.11
C ASN A 112 -14.24 0.69 -10.45
N ILE A 113 -13.04 0.77 -9.87
CA ILE A 113 -12.00 1.75 -10.21
C ILE A 113 -10.77 0.95 -10.64
N TYR A 114 -10.23 1.29 -11.80
CA TYR A 114 -9.15 0.55 -12.45
C TYR A 114 -7.98 1.48 -12.73
N GLY A 115 -6.77 0.95 -12.64
CA GLY A 115 -5.53 1.67 -12.84
C GLY A 115 -4.65 1.10 -13.95
N ALA A 116 -3.45 1.65 -14.00
CA ALA A 116 -2.31 1.14 -14.72
C ALA A 116 -1.05 1.71 -14.05
N ALA A 117 0.10 1.09 -14.26
CA ALA A 117 1.37 1.61 -13.76
C ALA A 117 1.53 3.12 -14.03
N GLY A 118 1.87 3.87 -12.97
CA GLY A 118 2.03 5.32 -12.98
C GLY A 118 0.76 6.13 -12.72
N TYR A 119 -0.43 5.51 -12.64
CA TYR A 119 -1.67 6.22 -12.33
C TYR A 119 -1.71 6.61 -10.85
N GLY A 120 -2.09 7.85 -10.55
CA GLY A 120 -2.23 8.33 -9.18
C GLY A 120 -3.54 7.86 -8.53
N PHE A 121 -3.45 7.35 -7.31
CA PHE A 121 -4.57 6.90 -6.50
C PHE A 121 -4.56 7.56 -5.12
N VAL A 122 -5.75 7.81 -4.61
CA VAL A 122 -6.02 8.04 -3.18
C VAL A 122 -6.90 6.91 -2.69
N ALA A 123 -6.58 6.37 -1.53
CA ALA A 123 -7.43 5.48 -0.76
C ALA A 123 -7.61 6.06 0.64
N MET A 124 -8.81 5.98 1.18
CA MET A 124 -9.16 6.49 2.49
C MET A 124 -10.10 5.50 3.17
N THR A 125 -9.62 4.93 4.26
CA THR A 125 -10.40 4.12 5.17
C THR A 125 -10.78 4.96 6.38
N GLU A 126 -12.08 5.15 6.59
CA GLU A 126 -12.62 5.91 7.72
C GLU A 126 -13.62 5.06 8.51
N HIS A 127 -13.63 5.19 9.84
CA HIS A 127 -14.59 4.52 10.70
C HIS A 127 -15.54 5.52 11.35
N PHE A 128 -16.84 5.27 11.17
CA PHE A 128 -17.92 6.02 11.81
C PHE A 128 -18.89 5.07 12.47
N SER A 129 -19.08 5.22 13.79
CA SER A 129 -20.22 4.70 14.55
C SER A 129 -20.88 3.41 14.00
N GLY A 130 -20.11 2.31 13.87
CA GLY A 130 -20.61 1.00 13.46
C GLY A 130 -20.50 0.67 11.97
N TYR A 131 -19.73 1.44 11.20
CA TYR A 131 -19.34 1.09 9.84
C TYR A 131 -17.98 1.68 9.46
N TYR A 132 -17.35 1.06 8.47
CA TYR A 132 -16.26 1.65 7.71
C TYR A 132 -16.78 2.26 6.41
N GLU A 133 -16.30 3.45 6.08
CA GLU A 133 -16.40 4.08 4.77
C GLU A 133 -15.04 3.92 4.07
N PHE A 134 -15.07 3.50 2.81
CA PHE A 134 -13.90 3.42 1.95
C PHE A 134 -14.07 4.35 0.77
N TYR A 135 -13.14 5.27 0.59
CA TYR A 135 -13.11 6.18 -0.55
C TYR A 135 -11.85 5.94 -1.36
N VAL A 136 -12.05 5.61 -2.64
CA VAL A 136 -10.95 5.51 -3.60
C VAL A 136 -11.17 6.49 -4.72
N TYR A 137 -10.10 7.17 -5.15
CA TYR A 137 -10.09 8.07 -6.30
C TYR A 137 -8.89 7.80 -7.20
N SER A 138 -9.13 7.75 -8.51
CA SER A 138 -8.08 7.67 -9.52
C SER A 138 -7.94 9.00 -10.26
N TYR A 139 -6.73 9.58 -10.22
CA TYR A 139 -6.42 10.83 -10.91
C TYR A 139 -6.31 10.69 -12.42
N ALA A 140 -6.09 9.48 -12.92
CA ALA A 140 -5.90 9.26 -14.36
C ALA A 140 -7.19 9.39 -15.17
N ASN A 141 -8.33 9.00 -14.58
CA ASN A 141 -9.65 9.08 -15.20
C ASN A 141 -10.61 10.00 -14.45
N GLY A 142 -10.21 10.55 -13.30
CA GLY A 142 -11.03 11.45 -12.49
C GLY A 142 -12.24 10.78 -11.85
N THR A 143 -12.19 9.46 -11.62
CA THR A 143 -13.29 8.68 -11.04
C THR A 143 -13.05 8.37 -9.57
N SER A 144 -14.12 8.43 -8.78
CA SER A 144 -14.14 7.97 -7.38
C SER A 144 -15.20 6.90 -7.17
N SER A 145 -15.01 6.12 -6.11
CA SER A 145 -16.05 5.29 -5.50
C SER A 145 -16.05 5.50 -4.00
N VAL A 146 -17.23 5.42 -3.39
CA VAL A 146 -17.42 5.30 -1.94
C VAL A 146 -18.15 3.99 -1.67
N THR A 147 -17.63 3.17 -0.77
CA THR A 147 -18.31 1.95 -0.30
C THR A 147 -18.42 1.94 1.22
N TYR A 148 -19.39 1.20 1.73
CA TYR A 148 -19.71 1.13 3.15
C TYR A 148 -19.76 -0.32 3.59
N THR A 149 -19.14 -0.62 4.74
CA THR A 149 -19.26 -1.93 5.39
C THR A 149 -19.68 -1.74 6.84
N TYR A 150 -20.90 -2.19 7.15
CA TYR A 150 -21.46 -2.14 8.50
C TYR A 150 -20.89 -3.28 9.35
N THR A 151 -20.36 -2.95 10.52
CA THR A 151 -19.74 -3.92 11.42
C THR A 151 -19.66 -3.40 12.86
N SER A 152 -19.63 -4.31 13.82
CA SER A 152 -19.25 -4.01 15.20
C SER A 152 -17.75 -4.17 15.48
N HIS A 153 -16.96 -4.66 14.51
CA HIS A 153 -15.54 -4.92 14.65
C HIS A 153 -14.72 -3.65 14.36
N TYR A 154 -14.35 -2.94 15.43
CA TYR A 154 -13.45 -1.81 15.37
C TYR A 154 -12.58 -1.75 16.63
N THR A 155 -11.27 -1.64 16.43
CA THR A 155 -10.29 -1.45 17.49
C THR A 155 -9.73 -0.04 17.51
N GLY A 156 -9.42 0.54 16.35
CA GLY A 156 -8.83 1.89 16.25
C GLY A 156 -7.51 2.01 17.00
N ASP A 157 -6.72 0.93 17.04
CA ASP A 157 -5.43 0.80 17.71
C ASP A 157 -4.25 1.16 16.79
N SER A 158 -4.46 1.12 15.47
CA SER A 158 -3.51 1.62 14.47
C SER A 158 -4.17 2.29 13.26
N ALA A 159 -3.37 3.08 12.55
CA ALA A 159 -3.61 3.55 11.19
C ALA A 159 -2.37 3.25 10.35
N ASP A 160 -2.55 2.54 9.24
CA ASP A 160 -1.51 1.76 8.57
C ASP A 160 -1.42 2.14 7.07
N PHE A 161 -0.19 2.21 6.54
CA PHE A 161 0.12 2.63 5.18
C PHE A 161 1.13 1.66 4.58
N VAL A 162 0.67 0.73 3.75
CA VAL A 162 1.35 -0.55 3.57
C VAL A 162 1.43 -0.98 2.11
N ILE A 163 2.54 -1.65 1.76
CA ILE A 163 2.60 -2.68 0.72
C ILE A 163 2.57 -4.07 1.35
N GLU A 164 1.78 -4.95 0.76
CA GLU A 164 1.52 -6.28 1.27
C GLU A 164 1.75 -7.37 0.20
N ARG A 165 2.22 -8.55 0.64
CA ARG A 165 2.00 -9.81 -0.07
C ARG A 165 0.84 -10.55 0.58
N GLY A 166 -0.09 -11.03 -0.23
CA GLY A 166 -1.34 -11.62 0.22
C GLY A 166 -1.19 -13.03 0.78
N SER A 167 -2.32 -13.59 1.20
CA SER A 167 -2.45 -14.99 1.61
C SER A 167 -3.50 -15.68 0.75
N HIS A 168 -3.09 -16.76 0.07
CA HIS A 168 -3.98 -17.58 -0.76
C HIS A 168 -4.04 -18.99 -0.20
N ASN A 169 -5.25 -19.53 -0.03
CA ASN A 169 -5.49 -20.88 0.53
C ASN A 169 -4.82 -21.11 1.90
N GLY A 170 -4.73 -20.08 2.73
CA GLY A 170 -4.19 -20.16 4.09
C GLY A 170 -2.68 -20.05 4.20
N GLY A 171 -1.98 -19.68 3.13
CA GLY A 171 -0.54 -19.42 3.14
C GLY A 171 -0.18 -18.13 2.41
N LEU A 172 0.83 -17.42 2.93
CA LEU A 172 1.40 -16.26 2.26
C LEU A 172 1.93 -16.65 0.89
N VAL A 173 1.72 -15.77 -0.09
CA VAL A 173 2.28 -15.95 -1.42
C VAL A 173 3.50 -15.06 -1.64
N PRO A 174 4.31 -15.37 -2.66
CA PRO A 174 5.44 -14.54 -3.05
C PRO A 174 5.08 -13.05 -3.24
N LEU A 175 5.98 -12.13 -2.88
CA LEU A 175 5.82 -10.70 -3.14
C LEU A 175 6.20 -10.36 -4.60
N SER A 176 5.33 -9.61 -5.29
CA SER A 176 5.62 -9.16 -6.66
C SER A 176 6.74 -8.11 -6.66
N ASN A 177 7.58 -8.14 -7.69
CA ASN A 177 8.63 -7.15 -7.88
C ASN A 177 8.03 -5.82 -8.34
N PHE A 178 7.71 -4.95 -7.37
CA PHE A 178 7.17 -3.62 -7.62
C PHE A 178 8.26 -2.56 -7.85
N PHE A 179 9.53 -2.95 -7.88
CA PHE A 179 10.73 -2.08 -7.83
C PHE A 179 10.76 -1.18 -6.59
N TYR A 180 9.91 -0.15 -6.56
CA TYR A 180 9.70 0.73 -5.43
C TYR A 180 8.33 1.40 -5.53
N LEU A 181 7.77 1.74 -4.37
CA LEU A 181 6.57 2.56 -4.22
C LEU A 181 6.95 3.86 -3.50
N ASN A 182 6.51 5.00 -4.02
CA ASN A 182 6.56 6.26 -3.27
C ASN A 182 5.18 6.51 -2.67
N TYR A 183 5.05 6.21 -1.38
CA TYR A 183 3.85 6.48 -0.60
C TYR A 183 3.90 7.93 -0.13
N LYS A 184 2.83 8.67 -0.36
CA LYS A 184 2.69 10.07 0.02
C LYS A 184 1.44 10.24 0.86
N ASP A 185 1.38 11.39 1.54
CA ASP A 185 0.14 11.83 2.18
C ASP A 185 -0.42 10.78 3.15
N ALA A 186 0.46 10.07 3.87
CA ALA A 186 0.08 9.11 4.91
C ALA A 186 -0.54 9.84 6.11
N TRP A 187 -1.84 10.09 6.01
CA TRP A 187 -2.64 10.93 6.87
C TRP A 187 -3.45 10.12 7.87
N VAL A 188 -3.47 10.58 9.11
CA VAL A 188 -4.07 9.90 10.27
C VAL A 188 -5.06 10.84 10.96
N ASN A 189 -6.32 10.42 11.12
CA ASN A 189 -7.37 11.22 11.80
C ASN A 189 -7.65 12.61 11.20
N GLY A 190 -7.26 12.84 9.94
CA GLY A 190 -7.44 14.09 9.20
C GLY A 190 -6.38 14.26 8.11
N THR A 191 -6.60 15.17 7.15
CA THR A 191 -5.82 15.28 5.90
C THR A 191 -5.00 16.58 5.79
N SER A 192 -4.54 17.10 6.92
CA SER A 192 -3.73 18.33 6.97
C SER A 192 -2.38 18.09 7.66
N SER A 193 -1.43 19.03 7.54
CA SER A 193 -0.03 18.82 7.96
C SER A 193 0.19 18.35 9.41
N GLY A 194 -0.76 18.61 10.31
CA GLY A 194 -0.74 18.12 11.70
C GLY A 194 -1.04 16.63 11.86
N HIS A 195 -1.52 15.98 10.81
CA HIS A 195 -2.08 14.64 10.82
C HIS A 195 -1.20 13.59 10.11
N GLY A 196 0.02 13.95 9.68
CA GLY A 196 0.92 12.95 9.11
C GLY A 196 1.30 11.87 10.12
N VAL A 197 1.44 10.62 9.68
CA VAL A 197 1.86 9.47 10.51
C VAL A 197 3.09 9.77 11.40
N GLY A 198 4.02 10.58 10.90
CA GLY A 198 5.21 11.03 11.61
C GLY A 198 4.96 11.91 12.84
N ASN A 199 3.76 12.50 12.98
CA ASN A 199 3.36 13.30 14.13
C ASN A 199 2.76 12.45 15.28
N TYR A 200 2.52 11.15 15.03
CA TYR A 200 2.00 10.21 16.02
C TYR A 200 3.14 9.34 16.58
N GLN A 201 2.85 8.57 17.64
CA GLN A 201 3.68 7.40 17.92
C GLN A 201 3.55 6.45 16.73
N ASN A 202 4.68 6.06 16.13
CA ASN A 202 4.70 5.31 14.88
C ASN A 202 5.77 4.22 14.87
N GLN A 203 5.63 3.31 13.91
CA GLN A 203 6.54 2.21 13.64
C GLN A 203 6.81 2.15 12.13
N ASN A 204 8.07 1.89 11.75
CA ASN A 204 8.38 1.50 10.39
C ASN A 204 8.53 -0.02 10.30
N ILE A 205 7.98 -0.58 9.24
CA ILE A 205 7.80 -2.02 9.07
C ILE A 205 8.59 -2.45 7.84
N ASN A 206 9.48 -3.42 8.01
CA ASN A 206 10.08 -4.15 6.90
C ASN A 206 9.41 -5.52 6.74
N MET A 207 9.29 -5.95 5.49
CA MET A 207 8.75 -7.26 5.17
C MET A 207 9.89 -8.28 5.04
N PHE A 208 9.76 -9.39 5.75
CA PHE A 208 10.69 -10.52 5.69
C PHE A 208 9.99 -11.79 5.19
N SER A 209 10.78 -12.76 4.74
CA SER A 209 10.31 -14.11 4.46
C SER A 209 9.71 -14.75 5.72
N SER A 210 8.89 -15.79 5.53
CA SER A 210 8.17 -16.42 6.64
C SER A 210 9.08 -17.03 7.72
N ASP A 211 10.32 -17.35 7.36
CA ASP A 211 11.38 -17.83 8.26
C ASP A 211 12.33 -16.71 8.75
N TYR A 212 12.05 -15.45 8.39
CA TYR A 212 12.83 -14.25 8.69
C TYR A 212 14.28 -14.27 8.15
N SER A 213 14.60 -15.13 7.19
CA SER A 213 15.95 -15.26 6.64
C SER A 213 16.26 -14.24 5.54
N HIS A 214 15.24 -13.70 4.88
CA HIS A 214 15.38 -12.77 3.75
C HIS A 214 14.51 -11.53 3.92
N LEU A 215 15.07 -10.36 3.64
CA LEU A 215 14.33 -9.12 3.47
C LEU A 215 13.61 -9.15 2.12
N LEU A 216 12.30 -8.99 2.12
CA LEU A 216 11.45 -8.95 0.91
C LEU A 216 11.17 -7.52 0.46
N ALA A 217 10.91 -6.62 1.41
CA ALA A 217 10.73 -5.20 1.13
C ALA A 217 11.26 -4.32 2.28
N ASN A 218 11.95 -3.24 1.91
CA ASN A 218 12.52 -2.26 2.84
C ASN A 218 11.71 -0.97 2.84
N THR A 219 11.41 -0.45 4.03
CA THR A 219 10.74 0.84 4.23
C THR A 219 11.73 1.92 4.63
N GLY A 220 11.81 2.97 3.80
CA GLY A 220 12.63 4.15 4.05
C GLY A 220 12.07 5.07 5.14
N SER A 221 12.91 6.04 5.55
CA SER A 221 12.52 7.07 6.52
C SER A 221 11.35 7.92 6.00
N LEU A 222 10.57 8.46 6.93
CA LEU A 222 9.61 9.53 6.61
C LEU A 222 10.33 10.81 6.22
N SER A 223 9.79 11.47 5.21
CA SER A 223 10.04 12.84 4.84
C SER A 223 8.74 13.63 5.06
N ASN A 224 8.86 14.83 5.63
CA ASN A 224 7.72 15.70 5.95
C ASN A 224 6.58 14.99 6.73
N ASN A 225 6.94 14.04 7.59
CA ASN A 225 6.03 13.26 8.44
C ASN A 225 4.95 12.42 7.71
N THR A 226 5.02 12.27 6.39
CA THR A 226 3.93 11.68 5.58
C THR A 226 4.41 10.84 4.39
N THR A 227 5.61 11.12 3.89
CA THR A 227 6.08 10.55 2.62
C THR A 227 7.24 9.61 2.87
N PHE A 228 7.17 8.41 2.32
CA PHE A 228 8.22 7.41 2.43
C PHE A 228 8.29 6.58 1.14
N THR A 229 9.36 5.81 1.01
CA THR A 229 9.55 4.89 -0.11
C THR A 229 9.62 3.48 0.45
N VAL A 230 8.85 2.56 -0.13
CA VAL A 230 9.05 1.13 0.05
C VAL A 230 9.84 0.63 -1.16
N SER A 231 10.88 -0.16 -0.96
CA SER A 231 11.68 -0.77 -2.03
C SER A 231 11.51 -2.29 -2.01
N TYR A 232 11.39 -2.89 -3.18
CA TYR A 232 11.42 -4.34 -3.32
C TYR A 232 12.85 -4.86 -3.19
N ASN A 233 13.01 -6.00 -2.52
CA ASN A 233 14.28 -6.70 -2.35
C ASN A 233 14.22 -8.14 -2.87
N ASN A 234 13.17 -8.90 -2.57
CA ASN A 234 13.03 -10.31 -2.94
C ASN A 234 11.55 -10.72 -2.99
N CYS A 235 11.23 -11.75 -3.77
CA CYS A 235 9.87 -12.22 -3.99
C CYS A 235 9.43 -13.38 -3.10
N GLN A 236 10.29 -14.00 -2.28
CA GLN A 236 9.93 -15.22 -1.55
C GLN A 236 8.59 -15.18 -0.81
#